data_AF-A0A914QYG5-F1
#
_entry.id   AF-A0A914QYG5-F1
#
_cell.length_a   1.000
_cell.length_b   1.000
_cell.length_c   1.000
_cell.angle_alpha   90.00
_cell.angle_beta   90.00
_cell.angle_gamma   90.00
#
_symmetry.space_group_name_H-M   'P 1'
#
loop_
_entity.id
_entity.type
_entity.pdbx_description
1 polymer ?
#
loop_
_entity_poly.entity_id
_entity_poly.type
_entity_poly.pdbx_seq_one_letter_code
_entity_poly.pdbx_strand_id
1 'polypeptide(L)'
;MSADIHLMTKLKFVDMKKSENEVKGGFAVDPRMADWMPFEFRMPLNNGNEPLLRLDKTNTNLDELVTNASVSIGLAKGGSNDYGFLYDQESNRLYDQESNRNVSSAHKSYSFVTDEGLKSLKDGFVLIITASPKNYAKKMLYKLSNIDLFSSPQVPMPIWQSTLETLFNLSQDFTFASEFRKLNDTRKVADIIYSGSFGVNASALCRLFCRAKFENNESLTLSLSILLAILDKGGKLESVVQKKVQFESLIRHLEKKDESILLAVLTLMNLLYNTLDSTEQFSILSLLYIKAFRSGIENVIKLELLKPDDRIKQQLILIQELCFIQ
;
A
#
# COMPACT_ATOMS: atom_id res chain seq x y z
N MET A 1 48.66 25.04 -61.10
CA MET A 1 48.12 24.03 -60.16
C MET A 1 47.04 24.69 -59.33
N SER A 2 45.78 24.31 -59.54
CA SER A 2 44.68 24.32 -58.56
C SER A 2 43.36 24.27 -59.34
N ALA A 3 42.69 23.12 -59.29
CA ALA A 3 41.30 22.98 -59.69
C ALA A 3 40.65 21.96 -58.74
N ASP A 4 39.40 22.26 -58.41
CA ASP A 4 38.37 21.35 -57.89
C ASP A 4 38.30 21.12 -56.37
N ILE A 5 37.79 22.14 -55.66
CA ILE A 5 36.95 21.93 -54.47
C ILE A 5 35.55 22.47 -54.80
N HIS A 6 34.69 21.61 -55.34
CA HIS A 6 33.26 21.87 -55.47
C HIS A 6 32.47 20.56 -55.37
N LEU A 7 32.05 20.20 -54.14
CA LEU A 7 30.73 19.60 -53.84
C LEU A 7 30.50 19.51 -52.31
N MET A 8 30.32 20.65 -51.63
CA MET A 8 29.69 20.68 -50.30
C MET A 8 28.22 21.02 -50.49
N THR A 9 27.42 20.00 -50.80
CA THR A 9 25.97 20.13 -50.97
C THR A 9 25.32 20.25 -49.60
N LYS A 10 24.90 21.47 -49.26
CA LYS A 10 23.83 21.87 -48.33
C LYS A 10 23.16 20.71 -47.56
N LEU A 11 23.69 20.36 -46.39
CA LEU A 11 22.88 19.78 -45.32
C LEU A 11 21.99 20.90 -44.78
N LYS A 12 20.69 20.85 -45.09
CA LYS A 12 19.69 21.64 -44.36
C LYS A 12 19.73 21.14 -42.91
N PHE A 13 20.15 22.00 -41.98
CA PHE A 13 19.80 21.84 -40.58
C PHE A 13 18.27 21.86 -40.50
N VAL A 14 17.65 20.68 -40.53
CA VAL A 14 16.28 20.52 -40.08
C VAL A 14 16.37 20.69 -38.57
N ASP A 15 16.00 21.88 -38.12
CA ASP A 15 15.78 22.20 -36.73
C ASP A 15 14.58 21.35 -36.27
N MET A 16 14.85 20.09 -35.91
CA MET A 16 13.86 19.18 -35.34
C MET A 16 13.58 19.67 -33.93
N LYS A 17 12.72 20.68 -33.79
CA LYS A 17 12.06 20.95 -32.52
C LYS A 17 11.48 19.62 -32.04
N LYS A 18 12.01 19.13 -30.93
CA LYS A 18 11.43 18.00 -30.20
C LYS A 18 9.96 18.36 -29.96
N SER A 19 9.03 17.52 -30.41
CA SER A 19 7.62 17.78 -30.15
C SER A 19 7.43 17.83 -28.63
N GLU A 20 6.70 18.81 -28.11
CA GLU A 20 6.50 19.00 -26.66
C GLU A 20 5.87 17.76 -25.98
N ASN A 21 5.28 16.88 -26.78
CA ASN A 21 4.59 15.67 -26.36
C ASN A 21 5.46 14.39 -26.43
N GLU A 22 6.66 14.46 -27.01
CA GLU A 22 7.55 13.30 -27.09
C GLU A 22 8.54 13.24 -25.94
N VAL A 23 8.55 12.12 -25.23
CA VAL A 23 9.49 11.83 -24.14
C VAL A 23 10.32 10.61 -24.48
N LYS A 24 11.61 10.68 -24.17
CA LYS A 24 12.57 9.59 -24.41
C LYS A 24 13.09 9.04 -23.09
N GLY A 25 13.18 7.73 -23.00
CA GLY A 25 13.70 7.02 -21.82
C GLY A 25 14.21 5.64 -22.19
N GLY A 26 14.58 4.86 -21.18
CA GLY A 26 15.02 3.48 -21.33
C GLY A 26 14.16 2.52 -20.53
N PHE A 27 14.40 1.23 -20.70
CA PHE A 27 13.93 0.24 -19.73
C PHE A 27 14.96 -0.85 -19.45
N ALA A 28 14.88 -1.39 -18.24
CA ALA A 28 15.66 -2.52 -17.78
C ALA A 28 14.76 -3.73 -17.52
N VAL A 29 15.32 -4.94 -17.52
CA VAL A 29 14.59 -6.17 -17.19
C VAL A 29 14.64 -6.40 -15.68
N ASP A 30 13.49 -6.65 -15.04
CA ASP A 30 13.45 -7.04 -13.63
C ASP A 30 14.19 -8.36 -13.43
N PRO A 31 15.30 -8.42 -12.67
CA PRO A 31 16.04 -9.66 -12.44
C PRO A 31 15.21 -10.72 -11.71
N ARG A 32 14.11 -10.33 -11.06
CA ARG A 32 13.20 -11.21 -10.32
C ARG A 32 11.92 -11.53 -11.09
N MET A 33 11.79 -11.12 -12.35
CA MET A 33 10.59 -11.37 -13.17
C MET A 33 10.20 -12.85 -13.16
N ALA A 34 11.18 -13.76 -13.21
CA ALA A 34 10.97 -15.21 -13.21
C ALA A 34 10.21 -15.71 -11.96
N ASP A 35 10.36 -15.05 -10.81
CA ASP A 35 9.66 -15.42 -9.57
C ASP A 35 8.15 -15.25 -9.69
N TRP A 36 7.71 -14.36 -10.59
CA TRP A 36 6.34 -13.91 -10.76
C TRP A 36 5.65 -14.51 -12.00
N MET A 37 6.41 -15.14 -12.87
CA MET A 37 5.89 -15.79 -14.07
C MET A 37 5.39 -17.23 -13.79
N PRO A 38 4.47 -17.76 -14.62
CA PRO A 38 4.12 -19.19 -14.61
C PRO A 38 5.31 -20.07 -15.02
N PHE A 39 5.26 -21.37 -14.70
CA PHE A 39 6.38 -22.32 -14.89
C PHE A 39 6.94 -22.32 -16.33
N GLU A 40 8.25 -22.57 -16.45
CA GLU A 40 9.06 -22.57 -17.69
C GLU A 40 9.40 -21.20 -18.30
N PHE A 41 9.38 -20.12 -17.52
CA PHE A 41 9.91 -18.83 -17.99
C PHE A 41 11.44 -18.84 -18.07
N ARG A 42 11.98 -18.42 -19.22
CA ARG A 42 13.41 -18.18 -19.42
C ARG A 42 13.66 -16.70 -19.58
N MET A 43 14.58 -16.18 -18.78
CA MET A 43 15.04 -14.80 -18.93
C MET A 43 15.70 -14.61 -20.30
N PRO A 44 15.47 -13.46 -20.95
CA PRO A 44 16.22 -13.11 -22.15
C PRO A 44 17.69 -12.90 -21.80
N LEU A 45 18.58 -13.30 -22.70
CA LEU A 45 20.03 -13.06 -22.54
C LEU A 45 20.27 -11.55 -22.55
N ASN A 46 20.75 -11.02 -21.43
CA ASN A 46 21.00 -9.59 -21.28
C ASN A 46 22.24 -9.20 -22.08
N ASN A 47 22.05 -8.46 -23.18
CA ASN A 47 23.14 -7.99 -24.05
C ASN A 47 23.81 -6.70 -23.53
N GLY A 48 23.48 -6.24 -22.31
CA GLY A 48 24.15 -5.11 -21.65
C GLY A 48 23.69 -3.72 -22.10
N ASN A 49 22.76 -3.62 -23.04
CA ASN A 49 22.19 -2.35 -23.50
C ASN A 49 20.73 -2.22 -23.03
N GLU A 50 20.43 -1.15 -22.29
CA GLU A 50 19.05 -0.74 -21.98
C GLU A 50 18.36 -0.25 -23.26
N PRO A 51 17.27 -0.89 -23.71
CA PRO A 51 16.64 -0.49 -24.96
C PRO A 51 15.95 0.88 -24.79
N LEU A 52 16.07 1.72 -25.82
CA LEU A 52 15.51 3.06 -25.84
C LEU A 52 14.00 3.03 -26.16
N LEU A 53 13.20 3.71 -25.35
CA LEU A 53 11.78 3.97 -25.58
C LEU A 53 11.54 5.41 -26.00
N ARG A 54 10.61 5.59 -26.94
CA ARG A 54 10.06 6.87 -27.34
C ARG A 54 8.57 6.85 -27.08
N LEU A 55 8.10 7.79 -26.27
CA LEU A 55 6.70 7.92 -25.88
C LEU A 55 6.12 9.20 -26.48
N ASP A 56 5.04 9.07 -27.23
CA ASP A 56 4.14 10.18 -27.50
C ASP A 56 3.08 10.21 -26.40
N LYS A 57 3.13 11.23 -25.53
CA LYS A 57 2.21 11.35 -24.38
C LYS A 57 0.72 11.38 -24.75
N THR A 58 0.39 11.68 -26.00
CA THR A 58 -1.00 11.81 -26.45
C THR A 58 -1.56 10.53 -27.07
N ASN A 59 -0.71 9.73 -27.71
CA ASN A 59 -1.13 8.56 -28.49
C ASN A 59 -0.60 7.22 -27.96
N THR A 60 0.35 7.21 -27.01
CA THR A 60 0.93 5.95 -26.55
C THR A 60 -0.03 5.22 -25.63
N ASN A 61 -0.41 4.01 -26.02
CA ASN A 61 -1.13 3.05 -25.20
C ASN A 61 -0.13 2.17 -24.43
N LEU A 62 -0.34 2.00 -23.11
CA LEU A 62 0.58 1.22 -22.27
C LEU A 62 0.67 -0.25 -22.70
N ASP A 63 -0.42 -0.87 -23.12
CA ASP A 63 -0.45 -2.27 -23.53
C ASP A 63 0.38 -2.51 -24.80
N GLU A 64 0.27 -1.60 -25.76
CA GLU A 64 1.05 -1.63 -26.99
C GLU A 64 2.54 -1.41 -26.68
N LEU A 65 2.85 -0.45 -25.80
CA LEU A 65 4.21 -0.18 -25.37
C LEU A 65 4.86 -1.40 -24.69
N VAL A 66 4.16 -2.03 -23.74
CA VAL A 66 4.61 -3.25 -23.06
C VAL A 66 4.80 -4.38 -24.06
N THR A 67 3.87 -4.55 -25.00
CA THR A 67 3.97 -5.57 -26.04
C THR A 67 5.19 -5.37 -26.92
N ASN A 68 5.40 -4.15 -27.44
CA ASN A 68 6.55 -3.82 -28.28
C ASN A 68 7.87 -3.95 -27.51
N ALA A 69 7.92 -3.50 -26.26
CA ALA A 69 9.08 -3.66 -25.39
C ALA A 69 9.41 -5.14 -25.17
N SER A 70 8.40 -5.96 -24.82
CA SER A 70 8.60 -7.40 -24.59
C SER A 70 9.14 -8.13 -25.82
N VAL A 71 8.64 -7.80 -27.01
CA VAL A 71 9.13 -8.35 -28.29
C VAL A 71 10.56 -7.91 -28.57
N SER A 72 10.90 -6.65 -28.31
CA SER A 72 12.23 -6.09 -28.59
C SER A 72 13.36 -6.77 -27.82
N ILE A 73 13.07 -7.30 -26.62
CA ILE A 73 14.02 -8.02 -25.78
C ILE A 73 13.86 -9.55 -25.87
N GLY A 74 13.01 -10.05 -26.77
CA GLY A 74 12.85 -11.49 -27.01
C GLY A 74 12.10 -12.25 -25.91
N LEU A 75 11.21 -11.58 -25.17
CA LEU A 75 10.29 -12.26 -24.24
C LEU A 75 9.24 -13.09 -25.00
N ALA A 76 8.66 -14.08 -24.31
CA ALA A 76 7.64 -14.95 -24.87
C ALA A 76 6.40 -14.17 -25.34
N LYS A 77 5.62 -14.75 -26.26
CA LYS A 77 4.41 -14.10 -26.81
C LYS A 77 3.29 -14.05 -25.75
N GLY A 78 3.33 -13.03 -24.91
CA GLY A 78 2.34 -12.74 -23.87
C GLY A 78 1.89 -11.28 -23.82
N GLY A 79 2.72 -10.35 -24.32
CA GLY A 79 2.40 -8.92 -24.37
C GLY A 79 1.99 -8.35 -23.01
N SER A 80 1.06 -7.40 -23.00
CA SER A 80 0.55 -6.79 -21.76
C SER A 80 -0.24 -7.74 -20.85
N ASN A 81 -0.65 -8.91 -21.32
CA ASN A 81 -1.31 -9.90 -20.47
C ASN A 81 -0.32 -10.52 -19.48
N ASP A 82 0.92 -10.73 -19.91
CA ASP A 82 1.94 -11.42 -19.12
C ASP A 82 2.99 -10.50 -18.53
N TYR A 83 3.18 -9.32 -19.11
CA TYR A 83 4.19 -8.35 -18.73
C TYR A 83 3.59 -7.00 -18.32
N GLY A 84 4.38 -6.20 -17.61
CA GLY A 84 4.06 -4.83 -17.25
C GLY A 84 5.32 -4.04 -16.95
N PHE A 85 5.18 -2.74 -16.66
CA PHE A 85 6.28 -1.89 -16.23
C PHE A 85 6.14 -1.51 -14.75
N LEU A 86 7.27 -1.49 -14.05
CA LEU A 86 7.45 -0.82 -12.77
C LEU A 86 8.24 0.48 -12.97
N TYR A 87 8.00 1.47 -12.13
CA TYR A 87 8.90 2.61 -12.01
C TYR A 87 10.24 2.18 -11.41
N ASP A 88 11.35 2.62 -12.00
CA ASP A 88 12.63 2.58 -11.31
C ASP A 88 12.68 3.72 -10.28
N GLN A 89 12.40 3.40 -9.02
CA GLN A 89 12.35 4.40 -7.96
C GLN A 89 13.73 4.98 -7.63
N GLU A 90 14.84 4.30 -7.92
CA GLU A 90 16.18 4.84 -7.64
C GLU A 90 16.58 5.90 -8.66
N SER A 91 16.33 5.65 -9.94
CA SER A 91 16.60 6.62 -11.02
C SER A 91 15.59 7.77 -11.07
N ASN A 92 14.33 7.55 -10.69
CA ASN A 92 13.30 8.60 -10.71
C ASN A 92 13.29 9.50 -9.46
N ARG A 93 13.89 9.08 -8.33
CA ARG A 93 14.06 9.92 -7.12
C ARG A 93 14.98 11.11 -7.32
N LEU A 94 15.87 11.07 -8.31
CA LEU A 94 16.75 12.19 -8.64
C LEU A 94 15.99 13.42 -9.16
N TYR A 95 14.73 13.25 -9.59
CA TYR A 95 13.91 14.34 -10.12
C TYR A 95 12.80 14.86 -9.18
N ASP A 96 12.52 14.16 -8.07
CA ASP A 96 11.47 14.50 -7.09
C ASP A 96 12.07 14.78 -5.69
N GLN A 97 12.98 15.74 -5.59
CA GLN A 97 13.62 16.11 -4.30
C GLN A 97 12.79 17.07 -3.41
N GLU A 98 11.49 17.28 -3.64
CA GLU A 98 10.72 18.26 -2.84
C GLU A 98 9.61 17.69 -1.95
N SER A 99 9.34 16.38 -1.92
CA SER A 99 8.30 15.85 -1.03
C SER A 99 8.72 14.58 -0.30
N ASN A 100 8.81 14.70 1.03
CA ASN A 100 8.94 13.67 2.07
C ASN A 100 10.35 13.16 2.43
N ARG A 101 11.00 13.88 3.35
CA ARG A 101 12.23 13.48 4.07
C ARG A 101 12.03 12.53 5.26
N ASN A 102 10.87 11.88 5.42
CA ASN A 102 10.58 11.05 6.61
C ASN A 102 10.09 9.63 6.29
N VAL A 103 10.83 8.86 5.46
CA VAL A 103 10.62 7.40 5.36
C VAL A 103 11.94 6.68 5.58
N SER A 104 12.26 6.48 6.86
CA SER A 104 13.37 5.65 7.31
C SER A 104 12.98 4.18 7.25
N SER A 105 13.19 3.54 6.09
CA SER A 105 13.50 2.12 5.94
C SER A 105 13.46 1.78 4.45
N ALA A 106 14.40 0.96 3.99
CA ALA A 106 14.54 0.49 2.61
C ALA A 106 13.41 -0.49 2.22
N HIS A 107 12.14 -0.09 2.34
CA HIS A 107 11.01 -0.83 1.81
C HIS A 107 11.01 -0.61 0.30
N LYS A 108 11.30 -1.68 -0.46
CA LYS A 108 11.21 -1.67 -1.92
C LYS A 108 9.74 -1.57 -2.31
N SER A 109 9.26 -0.35 -2.51
CA SER A 109 7.91 -0.07 -2.97
C SER A 109 7.81 -0.49 -4.45
N TYR A 110 6.85 -1.36 -4.74
CA TYR A 110 6.50 -1.72 -6.10
C TYR A 110 5.51 -0.66 -6.59
N SER A 111 5.75 -0.05 -7.74
CA SER A 111 4.81 0.89 -8.34
C SER A 111 4.65 0.55 -9.80
N PHE A 112 3.50 -0.01 -10.17
CA PHE A 112 3.21 -0.36 -11.55
C PHE A 112 2.85 0.91 -12.34
N VAL A 113 3.37 1.00 -13.56
CA VAL A 113 3.04 2.10 -14.48
C VAL A 113 1.60 1.92 -14.95
N THR A 114 0.83 3.01 -14.91
CA THR A 114 -0.53 3.10 -15.44
C THR A 114 -0.54 4.01 -16.68
N ASP A 115 -1.63 4.02 -17.46
CA ASP A 115 -1.78 4.96 -18.60
C ASP A 115 -1.68 6.43 -18.15
N GLU A 116 -2.21 6.75 -16.97
CA GLU A 116 -2.08 8.08 -16.37
C GLU A 116 -0.63 8.37 -15.96
N GLY A 117 0.03 7.37 -15.36
CA GLY A 117 1.43 7.44 -14.98
C GLY A 117 2.39 7.53 -16.16
N LEU A 118 2.01 7.05 -17.33
CA LEU A 118 2.80 7.19 -18.56
C LEU A 118 2.84 8.65 -19.02
N LYS A 119 1.73 9.38 -18.87
CA LYS A 119 1.62 10.80 -19.27
C LYS A 119 2.46 11.72 -18.38
N SER A 120 2.74 11.32 -17.14
CA SER A 120 3.55 12.11 -16.20
C SER A 120 5.07 11.93 -16.38
N LEU A 121 5.51 10.98 -17.22
CA LEU A 121 6.94 10.73 -17.43
C LEU A 121 7.66 11.94 -18.01
N LYS A 122 8.88 12.18 -17.52
CA LYS A 122 9.83 13.18 -18.01
C LYS A 122 10.94 12.51 -18.81
N ASP A 123 11.69 13.29 -19.59
CA ASP A 123 12.82 12.76 -20.34
C ASP A 123 13.88 12.14 -19.44
N GLY A 124 14.51 11.08 -19.93
CA GLY A 124 15.51 10.32 -19.17
C GLY A 124 14.89 9.34 -18.18
N PHE A 125 13.59 9.05 -18.28
CA PHE A 125 12.96 8.03 -17.44
C PHE A 125 13.59 6.66 -17.67
N VAL A 126 13.61 5.84 -16.62
CA VAL A 126 13.92 4.42 -16.69
C VAL A 126 12.75 3.64 -16.12
N LEU A 127 12.23 2.69 -16.91
CA LEU A 127 11.21 1.74 -16.47
C LEU A 127 11.83 0.36 -16.28
N ILE A 128 11.17 -0.48 -15.49
CA ILE A 128 11.58 -1.87 -15.30
C ILE A 128 10.49 -2.76 -15.88
N ILE A 129 10.78 -3.46 -16.98
CA ILE A 129 9.85 -4.47 -17.51
C ILE A 129 9.86 -5.68 -16.56
N THR A 130 8.68 -6.11 -16.13
CA THR A 130 8.46 -7.24 -15.22
C THR A 130 7.20 -8.02 -15.60
N ALA A 131 6.79 -8.99 -14.78
CA ALA A 131 5.54 -9.72 -14.95
C ALA A 131 4.33 -8.79 -14.70
N SER A 132 3.21 -9.05 -15.37
CA SER A 132 2.01 -8.23 -15.22
C SER A 132 1.49 -8.22 -13.77
N PRO A 133 0.78 -7.15 -13.33
CA PRO A 133 0.18 -7.09 -11.99
C PRO A 133 -0.72 -8.31 -11.69
N LYS A 134 -1.39 -8.82 -12.73
CA LYS A 134 -2.19 -10.05 -12.69
C LYS A 134 -1.36 -11.29 -12.36
N ASN A 135 -0.17 -11.44 -12.95
CA ASN A 135 0.73 -12.55 -12.67
C ASN A 135 1.33 -12.46 -11.26
N TYR A 136 1.70 -11.26 -10.80
CA TYR A 136 2.04 -11.02 -9.39
C TYR A 136 0.92 -11.47 -8.46
N ALA A 137 -0.31 -11.05 -8.74
CA ALA A 137 -1.47 -11.39 -7.93
C ALA A 137 -1.78 -12.89 -7.91
N LYS A 138 -1.71 -13.58 -9.06
CA LYS A 138 -1.85 -15.05 -9.14
C LYS A 138 -0.78 -15.77 -8.33
N LYS A 139 0.48 -15.37 -8.48
CA LYS A 139 1.61 -15.98 -7.75
C LYS A 139 1.48 -15.77 -6.25
N MET A 140 1.11 -14.56 -5.82
CA MET A 140 0.84 -14.27 -4.41
C MET A 140 -0.30 -15.12 -3.89
N LEU A 141 -1.40 -15.25 -4.64
CA LEU A 141 -2.52 -16.11 -4.26
C LEU A 141 -2.11 -17.58 -4.13
N TYR A 142 -1.26 -18.07 -5.02
CA TYR A 142 -0.69 -19.41 -4.95
C TYR A 142 0.18 -19.58 -3.71
N LYS A 143 1.10 -18.64 -3.44
CA LYS A 143 1.95 -18.67 -2.23
C LYS A 143 1.08 -18.71 -0.99
N LEU A 144 0.13 -17.78 -0.86
CA LEU A 144 -0.84 -17.68 0.23
C LEU A 144 -1.66 -18.97 0.42
N SER A 145 -2.11 -19.60 -0.68
CA SER A 145 -2.89 -20.85 -0.59
C SER A 145 -2.05 -22.06 -0.15
N ASN A 146 -0.73 -21.98 -0.24
CA ASN A 146 0.20 -23.05 0.11
C ASN A 146 1.11 -22.67 1.30
N ILE A 147 0.79 -21.59 2.03
CA ILE A 147 1.48 -21.27 3.28
C ILE A 147 1.10 -22.34 4.29
N ASP A 148 2.11 -23.04 4.81
CA ASP A 148 1.98 -23.79 6.05
C ASP A 148 2.17 -22.82 7.23
N LEU A 149 1.05 -22.41 7.83
CA LEU A 149 1.04 -21.52 8.99
C LEU A 149 1.62 -22.18 10.26
N PHE A 150 1.86 -23.49 10.24
CA PHE A 150 2.29 -24.29 11.40
C PHE A 150 3.70 -24.87 11.26
N SER A 151 4.46 -24.45 10.25
CA SER A 151 5.85 -24.90 10.08
C SER A 151 6.70 -24.54 11.31
N SER A 152 7.42 -25.55 11.80
CA SER A 152 8.20 -25.57 13.04
C SER A 152 9.08 -24.31 13.27
N PRO A 153 9.21 -23.81 14.51
CA PRO A 153 9.96 -22.60 14.87
C PRO A 153 11.48 -22.66 14.69
N GLN A 154 12.01 -23.67 13.97
CA GLN A 154 13.44 -23.88 13.76
C GLN A 154 14.00 -23.18 12.49
N VAL A 155 13.17 -22.48 11.72
CA VAL A 155 13.61 -21.70 10.55
C VAL A 155 13.80 -20.23 10.93
N PRO A 156 14.97 -19.60 10.66
CA PRO A 156 15.30 -18.25 11.12
C PRO A 156 14.36 -17.14 10.63
N MET A 157 13.57 -17.40 9.59
CA MET A 157 12.39 -16.61 9.20
C MET A 157 11.34 -17.56 8.64
N PRO A 158 10.15 -17.67 9.23
CA PRO A 158 9.14 -18.58 8.72
C PRO A 158 8.60 -18.05 7.37
N ILE A 159 8.44 -18.95 6.39
CA ILE A 159 8.06 -18.65 4.99
C ILE A 159 6.77 -17.80 4.91
N TRP A 160 5.87 -17.95 5.88
CA TRP A 160 4.66 -17.15 5.97
C TRP A 160 4.95 -15.67 6.22
N GLN A 161 5.96 -15.33 7.03
CA GLN A 161 6.28 -13.94 7.39
C GLN A 161 6.79 -13.17 6.17
N SER A 162 7.74 -13.75 5.43
CA SER A 162 8.25 -13.11 4.20
C SER A 162 7.18 -13.01 3.11
N THR A 163 6.25 -13.98 3.05
CA THR A 163 5.12 -13.93 2.11
C THR A 163 4.13 -12.82 2.46
N LEU A 164 3.80 -12.65 3.74
CA LEU A 164 2.92 -11.57 4.20
C LEU A 164 3.57 -10.19 4.06
N GLU A 165 4.86 -10.06 4.35
CA GLU A 165 5.61 -8.82 4.12
C GLU A 165 5.63 -8.44 2.64
N THR A 166 5.84 -9.42 1.76
CA THR A 166 5.76 -9.21 0.31
C THR A 166 4.36 -8.80 -0.13
N LEU A 167 3.31 -9.43 0.42
CA LEU A 167 1.91 -9.04 0.17
C LEU A 167 1.65 -7.61 0.61
N PHE A 168 2.11 -7.22 1.80
CA PHE A 168 1.97 -5.87 2.33
C PHE A 168 2.60 -4.84 1.40
N ASN A 169 3.86 -5.07 0.99
CA ASN A 169 4.58 -4.17 0.10
C ASN A 169 3.92 -4.04 -1.28
N LEU A 170 3.42 -5.14 -1.85
CA LEU A 170 2.70 -5.12 -3.14
C LEU A 170 1.33 -4.45 -3.02
N SER A 171 0.64 -4.60 -1.89
CA SER A 171 -0.71 -4.05 -1.67
C SER A 171 -0.75 -2.54 -1.51
N GLN A 172 0.41 -1.88 -1.38
CA GLN A 172 0.50 -0.42 -1.43
C GLN A 172 0.29 0.11 -2.86
N ASP A 173 0.54 -0.70 -3.89
CA ASP A 173 0.24 -0.35 -5.27
C ASP A 173 -1.22 -0.66 -5.61
N PHE A 174 -1.94 0.36 -6.09
CA PHE A 174 -3.35 0.22 -6.43
C PHE A 174 -3.58 -0.77 -7.58
N THR A 175 -2.70 -0.82 -8.57
CA THR A 175 -2.83 -1.70 -9.75
C THR A 175 -2.74 -3.17 -9.33
N PHE A 176 -1.74 -3.50 -8.51
CA PHE A 176 -1.64 -4.82 -7.88
C PHE A 176 -2.86 -5.10 -6.99
N ALA A 177 -3.22 -4.19 -6.08
CA ALA A 177 -4.31 -4.40 -5.14
C ALA A 177 -5.65 -4.64 -5.85
N SER A 178 -5.90 -3.94 -6.96
CA SER A 178 -7.07 -4.14 -7.80
C SER A 178 -7.08 -5.51 -8.46
N GLU A 179 -5.97 -5.95 -9.08
CA GLU A 179 -5.88 -7.28 -9.70
C GLU A 179 -5.97 -8.40 -8.66
N PHE A 180 -5.33 -8.22 -7.51
CA PHE A 180 -5.40 -9.15 -6.40
C PHE A 180 -6.82 -9.28 -5.86
N ARG A 181 -7.56 -8.17 -5.73
CA ARG A 181 -8.99 -8.18 -5.35
C ARG A 181 -9.89 -8.85 -6.39
N LYS A 182 -9.58 -8.76 -7.69
CA LYS A 182 -10.34 -9.45 -8.74
C LYS A 182 -10.16 -10.97 -8.66
N LEU A 183 -8.93 -11.42 -8.36
CA LEU A 183 -8.58 -12.85 -8.29
C LEU A 183 -8.94 -13.49 -6.94
N ASN A 184 -8.96 -12.70 -5.89
CA ASN A 184 -9.22 -13.12 -4.53
C ASN A 184 -10.39 -12.29 -4.01
N ASP A 185 -11.53 -12.92 -3.72
CA ASP A 185 -12.75 -12.28 -3.19
C ASP A 185 -12.55 -11.72 -1.76
N THR A 186 -11.35 -11.25 -1.42
CA THR A 186 -10.78 -10.98 -0.09
C THR A 186 -10.84 -12.16 0.88
N ARG A 187 -11.62 -13.20 0.56
CA ARG A 187 -11.85 -14.39 1.36
C ARG A 187 -10.57 -15.11 1.68
N LYS A 188 -9.60 -15.31 0.78
CA LYS A 188 -8.39 -16.07 1.15
C LYS A 188 -7.42 -15.35 2.07
N VAL A 189 -7.28 -14.02 1.95
CA VAL A 189 -6.51 -13.25 2.94
C VAL A 189 -7.26 -13.29 4.25
N ALA A 190 -8.57 -13.08 4.19
CA ALA A 190 -9.43 -13.27 5.33
C ALA A 190 -9.35 -14.71 5.87
N ASP A 191 -9.15 -15.75 5.04
CA ASP A 191 -9.07 -17.17 5.39
C ASP A 191 -7.70 -17.55 5.92
N ILE A 192 -6.61 -16.90 5.53
CA ILE A 192 -5.30 -17.04 6.18
C ILE A 192 -5.34 -16.39 7.55
N ILE A 193 -5.99 -15.24 7.60
CA ILE A 193 -6.40 -14.61 8.84
C ILE A 193 -7.31 -15.61 9.64
N TYR A 194 -8.35 -16.24 9.03
CA TYR A 194 -9.36 -17.13 9.65
C TYR A 194 -8.83 -18.52 10.05
N SER A 195 -7.94 -19.12 9.27
CA SER A 195 -7.26 -20.41 9.50
C SER A 195 -6.06 -20.26 10.43
N GLY A 196 -5.50 -19.05 10.53
CA GLY A 196 -4.74 -18.58 11.68
C GLY A 196 -5.58 -18.35 12.95
N SER A 197 -6.82 -18.86 12.99
CA SER A 197 -7.77 -18.78 14.11
C SER A 197 -8.58 -17.48 14.22
N PHE A 198 -9.26 -16.99 13.18
CA PHE A 198 -10.02 -15.71 13.25
C PHE A 198 -11.49 -15.79 13.68
N GLY A 199 -12.09 -16.98 13.78
CA GLY A 199 -13.24 -17.14 14.67
C GLY A 199 -12.86 -16.82 16.12
N VAL A 200 -11.62 -17.15 16.48
CA VAL A 200 -10.98 -16.76 17.74
C VAL A 200 -10.40 -15.35 17.67
N ASN A 201 -9.91 -14.84 16.53
CA ASN A 201 -9.21 -13.55 16.38
C ASN A 201 -10.05 -12.34 15.93
N ALA A 202 -11.30 -12.42 15.46
CA ALA A 202 -12.17 -11.24 15.63
C ALA A 202 -12.42 -11.03 17.12
N SER A 203 -12.66 -12.15 17.83
CA SER A 203 -12.73 -12.18 19.28
C SER A 203 -11.37 -11.99 19.97
N ALA A 204 -10.21 -12.18 19.30
CA ALA A 204 -8.86 -12.13 19.90
C ALA A 204 -7.99 -11.00 19.37
N LEU A 205 -8.38 -10.31 18.30
CA LEU A 205 -8.12 -8.89 18.10
C LEU A 205 -8.89 -8.16 19.19
N CYS A 206 -10.21 -8.41 19.33
CA CYS A 206 -11.01 -7.95 20.48
C CYS A 206 -10.37 -8.28 21.84
N ARG A 207 -9.85 -9.51 22.06
CA ARG A 207 -9.13 -9.87 23.30
C ARG A 207 -7.69 -9.37 23.36
N LEU A 208 -7.00 -9.14 22.23
CA LEU A 208 -5.70 -8.48 22.16
C LEU A 208 -5.89 -7.07 22.70
N PHE A 209 -6.89 -6.31 22.22
CA PHE A 209 -7.25 -4.99 22.76
C PHE A 209 -7.57 -5.00 24.26
N CYS A 210 -8.00 -6.12 24.85
CA CYS A 210 -8.29 -6.22 26.28
C CYS A 210 -7.04 -6.42 27.17
N ARG A 211 -5.82 -6.51 26.61
CA ARG A 211 -4.57 -6.79 27.35
C ARG A 211 -3.48 -5.74 27.12
N ALA A 212 -3.81 -4.47 27.42
CA ALA A 212 -2.97 -3.27 27.29
C ALA A 212 -1.51 -3.37 27.80
N LYS A 213 -1.20 -4.35 28.65
CA LYS A 213 0.13 -4.54 29.27
C LYS A 213 1.15 -5.29 28.40
N PHE A 214 0.75 -5.92 27.28
CA PHE A 214 1.64 -6.77 26.45
C PHE A 214 1.60 -6.47 24.94
N GLU A 215 0.91 -5.41 24.51
CA GLU A 215 0.75 -5.09 23.09
C GLU A 215 1.88 -4.18 22.57
N ASN A 216 2.52 -4.57 21.46
CA ASN A 216 3.44 -3.71 20.70
C ASN A 216 2.62 -2.57 20.05
N ASN A 217 3.14 -1.35 20.09
CA ASN A 217 2.45 -0.18 19.55
C ASN A 217 2.14 -0.34 18.05
N GLU A 218 3.05 -0.94 17.27
CA GLU A 218 2.84 -1.13 15.83
C GLU A 218 1.67 -2.07 15.52
N SER A 219 1.57 -3.21 16.23
CA SER A 219 0.46 -4.14 16.02
C SER A 219 -0.86 -3.57 16.48
N LEU A 220 -0.85 -2.79 17.56
CA LEU A 220 -2.02 -2.08 18.06
C LEU A 220 -2.50 -1.03 17.06
N THR A 221 -1.61 -0.18 16.55
CA THR A 221 -1.94 0.85 15.55
C THR A 221 -2.52 0.23 14.28
N LEU A 222 -1.92 -0.85 13.77
CA LEU A 222 -2.43 -1.56 12.59
C LEU A 222 -3.82 -2.14 12.86
N SER A 223 -4.02 -2.75 14.04
CA SER A 223 -5.30 -3.35 14.42
C SER A 223 -6.40 -2.29 14.55
N LEU A 224 -6.11 -1.15 15.19
CA LEU A 224 -7.04 -0.03 15.30
C LEU A 224 -7.37 0.53 13.91
N SER A 225 -6.38 0.67 13.03
CA SER A 225 -6.58 1.15 11.66
C SER A 225 -7.50 0.23 10.85
N ILE A 226 -7.38 -1.09 11.02
CA ILE A 226 -8.28 -2.07 10.39
C ILE A 226 -9.70 -1.92 10.93
N LEU A 227 -9.88 -1.78 12.24
CA LEU A 227 -11.21 -1.57 12.83
C LEU A 227 -11.87 -0.29 12.33
N LEU A 228 -11.11 0.82 12.29
CA LEU A 228 -11.57 2.09 11.75
C LEU A 228 -12.02 1.94 10.29
N ALA A 229 -11.23 1.26 9.46
CA ALA A 229 -11.58 1.03 8.07
C ALA A 229 -12.82 0.12 7.90
N ILE A 230 -13.06 -0.80 8.83
CA ILE A 230 -14.28 -1.64 8.84
C ILE A 230 -15.50 -0.80 9.18
N LEU A 231 -15.42 0.06 10.22
CA LEU A 231 -16.54 0.91 10.63
C LEU A 231 -16.84 1.99 9.58
N ASP A 232 -15.81 2.61 9.01
CA ASP A 232 -15.95 3.67 7.99
C ASP A 232 -16.64 3.16 6.71
N LYS A 233 -16.33 1.93 6.28
CA LYS A 233 -16.98 1.29 5.12
C LYS A 233 -18.35 0.70 5.42
N GLY A 234 -18.64 0.44 6.69
CA GLY A 234 -19.86 -0.19 7.18
C GLY A 234 -20.13 -1.61 6.68
N GLY A 235 -21.32 -2.12 6.99
CA GLY A 235 -21.87 -3.36 6.43
C GLY A 235 -21.83 -4.55 7.39
N LYS A 236 -21.67 -5.78 6.88
CA LYS A 236 -21.83 -7.00 7.72
C LYS A 236 -20.82 -7.08 8.88
N LEU A 237 -19.59 -6.61 8.67
CA LEU A 237 -18.52 -6.65 9.67
C LEU A 237 -18.67 -5.56 10.73
N GLU A 238 -19.38 -4.47 10.45
CA GLU A 238 -19.67 -3.39 11.40
C GLU A 238 -20.38 -3.93 12.64
N SER A 239 -21.44 -4.70 12.44
CA SER A 239 -22.19 -5.37 13.52
C SER A 239 -21.35 -6.33 14.37
N VAL A 240 -20.27 -6.88 13.81
CA VAL A 240 -19.35 -7.77 14.53
C VAL A 240 -18.42 -6.94 15.40
N VAL A 241 -17.90 -5.82 14.87
CA VAL A 241 -17.05 -4.89 15.62
C VAL A 241 -17.82 -4.29 16.79
N GLN A 242 -19.03 -3.79 16.56
CA GLN A 242 -19.93 -3.24 17.59
C GLN A 242 -20.13 -4.22 18.76
N LYS A 243 -20.41 -5.50 18.47
CA LYS A 243 -20.67 -6.53 19.49
C LYS A 243 -19.44 -7.01 20.24
N LYS A 244 -18.24 -6.82 19.69
CA LYS A 244 -17.01 -7.46 20.20
C LYS A 244 -16.01 -6.46 20.79
N VAL A 245 -15.99 -5.22 20.32
CA VAL A 245 -15.12 -4.17 20.86
C VAL A 245 -15.76 -3.62 22.14
N GLN A 246 -15.13 -3.90 23.27
CA GLN A 246 -15.54 -3.36 24.56
C GLN A 246 -15.00 -1.94 24.72
N PHE A 247 -15.89 -1.00 25.01
CA PHE A 247 -15.54 0.42 25.17
C PHE A 247 -14.54 0.62 26.33
N GLU A 248 -14.64 -0.19 27.39
CA GLU A 248 -13.72 -0.21 28.53
C GLU A 248 -12.29 -0.59 28.14
N SER A 249 -12.11 -1.39 27.09
CA SER A 249 -10.78 -1.72 26.58
C SER A 249 -10.16 -0.54 25.86
N LEU A 250 -10.95 0.25 25.13
CA LEU A 250 -10.49 1.49 24.48
C LEU A 250 -10.03 2.51 25.52
N ILE A 251 -10.76 2.63 26.64
CA ILE A 251 -10.39 3.52 27.76
C ILE A 251 -8.98 3.22 28.28
N ARG A 252 -8.59 1.95 28.38
CA ARG A 252 -7.24 1.56 28.88
C ARG A 252 -6.12 2.03 27.95
N HIS A 253 -6.38 2.12 26.64
CA HIS A 253 -5.38 2.55 25.66
C HIS A 253 -5.15 4.06 25.65
N LEU A 254 -6.03 4.85 26.29
CA LEU A 254 -5.81 6.29 26.52
C LEU A 254 -4.63 6.56 27.47
N GLU A 255 -4.14 5.54 28.20
CA GLU A 255 -2.92 5.65 29.02
C GLU A 255 -1.63 5.60 28.20
N LYS A 256 -1.69 5.22 26.92
CA LYS A 256 -0.52 5.18 26.02
C LYS A 256 -0.07 6.61 25.68
N LYS A 257 1.23 6.77 25.45
CA LYS A 257 1.84 8.07 25.07
C LYS A 257 1.95 8.29 23.55
N ASP A 258 1.63 7.26 22.76
CA ASP A 258 1.76 7.29 21.31
C ASP A 258 0.56 8.02 20.70
N GLU A 259 0.81 9.16 20.05
CA GLU A 259 -0.23 10.00 19.44
C GLU A 259 -1.04 9.25 18.38
N SER A 260 -0.44 8.32 17.64
CA SER A 260 -1.14 7.57 16.60
C SER A 260 -2.16 6.61 17.22
N ILE A 261 -1.79 5.97 18.33
CA ILE A 261 -2.70 5.12 19.09
C ILE A 261 -3.81 5.96 19.71
N LEU A 262 -3.48 7.09 20.35
CA LEU A 262 -4.47 7.98 20.95
C LEU A 262 -5.49 8.47 19.93
N LEU A 263 -5.02 8.97 18.78
CA LEU A 263 -5.89 9.41 17.69
C LEU A 263 -6.80 8.29 17.21
N ALA A 264 -6.25 7.09 16.98
CA ALA A 264 -7.02 5.96 16.48
C ALA A 264 -8.06 5.47 17.51
N VAL A 265 -7.72 5.45 18.80
CA VAL A 265 -8.64 5.10 19.89
C VAL A 265 -9.78 6.10 19.98
N LEU A 266 -9.50 7.40 20.03
CA LEU A 266 -10.53 8.44 20.14
C LEU A 266 -11.46 8.43 18.92
N THR A 267 -10.89 8.30 17.71
CA THR A 267 -11.67 8.16 16.48
C THR A 267 -12.58 6.93 16.54
N LEU A 268 -12.06 5.80 17.03
CA LEU A 268 -12.82 4.56 17.14
C LEU A 268 -13.95 4.68 18.18
N MET A 269 -13.72 5.36 19.30
CA MET A 269 -14.75 5.64 20.31
C MET A 269 -15.90 6.46 19.74
N ASN A 270 -15.59 7.54 19.00
CA ASN A 270 -16.58 8.39 18.36
C ASN A 270 -17.38 7.64 17.28
N LEU A 271 -16.69 6.91 16.39
CA LEU A 271 -17.35 6.13 15.34
C LEU A 271 -18.24 5.02 15.93
N LEU A 272 -17.74 4.28 16.93
CA LEU A 272 -18.55 3.26 17.60
C LEU A 272 -19.80 3.87 18.20
N TYR A 273 -19.68 4.94 18.99
CA TYR A 273 -20.84 5.60 19.60
C TYR A 273 -21.89 5.98 18.55
N ASN A 274 -21.47 6.59 17.44
CA ASN A 274 -22.37 7.04 16.38
C ASN A 274 -23.03 5.90 15.58
N THR A 275 -22.45 4.71 15.59
CA THR A 275 -22.98 3.54 14.84
C THR A 275 -23.88 2.63 15.69
N LEU A 276 -23.88 2.79 17.01
CA LEU A 276 -24.65 1.98 17.95
C LEU A 276 -26.09 2.48 18.10
N ASP A 277 -26.98 1.61 18.59
CA ASP A 277 -28.35 1.99 18.88
C ASP A 277 -28.47 2.85 20.16
N SER A 278 -29.65 3.47 20.36
CA SER A 278 -29.86 4.38 21.50
C SER A 278 -29.70 3.71 22.87
N THR A 279 -29.91 2.39 22.97
CA THR A 279 -29.78 1.66 24.24
C THR A 279 -28.32 1.36 24.59
N GLU A 280 -27.52 1.02 23.58
CA GLU A 280 -26.09 0.81 23.70
C GLU A 280 -25.34 2.13 23.88
N GLN A 281 -25.77 3.20 23.19
CA GLN A 281 -25.26 4.56 23.41
C GLN A 281 -25.44 5.01 24.87
N PHE A 282 -26.62 4.76 25.46
CA PHE A 282 -26.87 5.09 26.87
C PHE A 282 -25.96 4.30 27.81
N SER A 283 -25.68 3.04 27.48
CA SER A 283 -24.75 2.20 28.25
C SER A 283 -23.33 2.77 28.18
N ILE A 284 -22.88 3.26 27.02
CA ILE A 284 -21.57 3.92 26.85
C ILE A 284 -21.48 5.24 27.62
N LEU A 285 -22.54 6.05 27.65
CA LEU A 285 -22.55 7.30 28.42
C LEU A 285 -22.16 7.05 29.88
N SER A 286 -22.65 5.97 30.48
CA SER A 286 -22.27 5.59 31.85
C SER A 286 -20.75 5.36 32.02
N LEU A 287 -20.10 4.81 30.99
CA LEU A 287 -18.65 4.55 30.98
C LEU A 287 -17.83 5.83 30.82
N LEU A 288 -18.35 6.83 30.08
CA LEU A 288 -17.72 8.15 29.92
C LEU A 288 -17.69 8.95 31.24
N TYR A 289 -18.51 8.58 32.23
CA TYR A 289 -18.46 9.21 33.55
C TYR A 289 -17.53 8.51 34.55
N ILE A 290 -16.97 7.35 34.21
CA ILE A 290 -16.08 6.60 35.11
C ILE A 290 -14.73 7.32 35.25
N LYS A 291 -14.17 7.28 36.45
CA LYS A 291 -12.87 7.90 36.80
C LYS A 291 -11.74 7.52 35.84
N ALA A 292 -11.69 6.26 35.40
CA ALA A 292 -10.68 5.77 34.47
C ALA A 292 -10.69 6.52 33.14
N PHE A 293 -11.87 6.74 32.56
CA PHE A 293 -12.00 7.50 31.32
C PHE A 293 -11.59 8.96 31.51
N ARG A 294 -12.12 9.63 32.55
CA ARG A 294 -11.78 11.03 32.84
C ARG A 294 -10.27 11.21 33.02
N SER A 295 -9.62 10.32 33.78
CA SER A 295 -8.17 10.36 33.97
C SER A 295 -7.40 10.10 32.67
N GLY A 296 -7.90 9.21 31.81
CA GLY A 296 -7.33 8.97 30.48
C GLY A 296 -7.39 10.22 29.60
N ILE A 297 -8.56 10.85 29.50
CA ILE A 297 -8.76 12.09 28.74
C ILE A 297 -7.92 13.24 29.30
N GLU A 298 -7.84 13.41 30.62
CA GLU A 298 -6.95 14.41 31.23
C GLU A 298 -5.48 14.21 30.82
N ASN A 299 -5.02 12.96 30.72
CA ASN A 299 -3.66 12.67 30.27
C ASN A 299 -3.48 13.00 28.78
N VAL A 300 -4.45 12.68 27.94
CA VAL A 300 -4.44 13.07 26.52
C VAL A 300 -4.39 14.58 26.37
N ILE A 301 -5.22 15.32 27.11
CA ILE A 301 -5.23 16.79 27.10
C ILE A 301 -3.87 17.35 27.55
N LYS A 302 -3.26 16.79 28.60
CA LYS A 302 -1.91 17.21 29.03
C LYS A 302 -0.86 17.00 27.95
N LEU A 303 -0.93 15.88 27.22
CA LEU A 303 -0.03 15.61 26.09
C LEU A 303 -0.27 16.60 24.94
N GLU A 304 -1.53 16.84 24.61
CA GLU A 304 -1.96 17.79 23.58
C GLU A 304 -1.50 19.23 23.88
N LEU A 305 -1.51 19.64 25.17
CA LEU A 305 -0.97 20.93 25.61
C LEU A 305 0.55 21.04 25.42
N LEU A 306 1.28 19.92 25.48
CA LEU A 306 2.72 19.88 25.24
C LEU A 306 3.05 19.81 23.74
N LYS A 307 2.27 19.06 22.98
CA LYS A 307 2.44 18.85 21.55
C LYS A 307 1.06 18.79 20.87
N PRO A 308 0.60 19.91 20.28
CA PRO A 308 -0.73 19.95 19.69
C PRO A 308 -0.81 19.17 18.38
N ASP A 309 -1.85 18.35 18.24
CA ASP A 309 -2.30 17.70 17.01
C ASP A 309 -3.79 18.03 16.79
N ASP A 310 -4.06 18.82 15.75
CA ASP A 310 -5.41 19.27 15.41
C ASP A 310 -6.42 18.11 15.26
N ARG A 311 -5.96 16.93 14.84
CA ARG A 311 -6.82 15.75 14.68
C ARG A 311 -7.26 15.19 16.03
N ILE A 312 -6.35 15.11 16.99
CA ILE A 312 -6.67 14.68 18.36
C ILE A 312 -7.63 15.68 18.99
N LYS A 313 -7.34 16.98 18.84
CA LYS A 313 -8.22 18.06 19.32
C LYS A 313 -9.63 17.96 18.76
N GLN A 314 -9.79 17.70 17.46
CA GLN A 314 -11.10 17.49 16.84
C GLN A 314 -11.84 16.30 17.47
N GLN A 315 -11.15 15.16 17.68
CA GLN A 315 -11.79 14.00 18.31
C GLN A 315 -12.20 14.25 19.77
N LEU A 316 -11.41 15.04 20.51
CA LEU A 316 -11.74 15.45 21.88
C LEU A 316 -12.98 16.36 21.93
N ILE A 317 -13.14 17.27 20.96
CA ILE A 317 -14.34 18.11 20.85
C ILE A 317 -15.58 17.24 20.61
N LEU A 318 -15.51 16.26 19.72
CA LEU A 318 -16.62 15.34 19.47
C LEU A 318 -17.00 14.57 20.75
N ILE A 319 -16.02 14.03 21.47
CA ILE A 319 -16.26 13.35 22.76
C ILE A 319 -16.89 14.30 23.78
N GLN A 320 -16.42 15.55 23.82
CA GLN A 320 -16.98 16.58 24.69
C GLN A 320 -18.46 16.80 24.37
N GLU A 321 -18.82 16.95 23.09
CA GLU A 321 -20.22 17.07 22.65
C GLU A 321 -21.06 15.86 23.08
N LEU A 322 -20.54 14.63 22.92
CA LEU A 322 -21.21 13.41 23.40
C LEU A 322 -21.52 13.46 24.91
N CYS A 323 -20.66 14.08 25.71
CA CYS A 323 -20.86 14.21 27.15
C CYS A 323 -21.85 15.33 27.53
N PHE A 324 -22.15 16.26 26.62
CA PHE A 324 -23.03 17.42 26.84
C PHE A 324 -24.43 17.28 26.23
N ILE A 325 -24.69 16.33 25.32
CA ILE A 325 -26.02 16.07 24.71
C ILE A 325 -26.98 15.36 25.69
N GLN A 326 -27.03 15.80 26.96
CA GLN A 326 -28.06 15.36 27.93
C GLN A 326 -29.32 16.19 27.80
#